data_AF-A0A3N5ISD3-F1
#
_entry.id   AF-A0A3N5ISD3-F1
#
_cell.length_a   1.000
_cell.length_b   1.000
_cell.length_c   1.000
_cell.angle_alpha   90.00
_cell.angle_beta   90.00
_cell.angle_gamma   90.00
#
_symmetry.space_group_name_H-M   'P 1'
#
loop_
_entity.id
_entity.type
_entity.pdbx_description
1 polymer ?
#
loop_
_entity_poly.entity_id
_entity_poly.type
_entity_poly.pdbx_seq_one_letter_code
_entity_poly.pdbx_strand_id
1 'polypeptide(L)' 'IDTLICGAISRLFHNLLADAGIEVISWVSGSAEEVLKAYLDGTLSQPKFSMPGRRGAKDSDEGRQ' A
#
# COMPACT_ATOMS: atom_id res chain seq x y z
N ILE A 1 -6.22 9.62 11.74
CA ILE A 1 -5.73 8.41 11.04
C ILE A 1 -5.12 8.94 9.78
N ASP A 2 -3.83 8.74 9.61
CA ASP A 2 -3.06 9.42 8.58
C ASP A 2 -2.72 8.48 7.41
N THR A 3 -2.59 7.18 7.70
CA THR A 3 -2.25 6.14 6.71
C THR A 3 -3.15 4.90 6.88
N LEU A 4 -3.62 4.35 5.77
CA LEU A 4 -4.31 3.07 5.65
C LEU A 4 -3.46 2.08 4.85
N ILE A 5 -3.09 0.97 5.46
CA ILE A 5 -2.46 -0.16 4.76
C ILE A 5 -3.52 -1.24 4.52
N CYS A 6 -3.67 -1.68 3.28
CA CYS A 6 -4.66 -2.68 2.92
C CYS A 6 -4.21 -3.58 1.77
N GLY A 7 -4.82 -4.75 1.70
CA GLY A 7 -4.55 -5.68 0.61
C GLY A 7 -5.18 -5.25 -0.70
N ALA A 8 -6.50 -5.09 -0.69
CA ALA A 8 -7.26 -4.64 -1.85
C ALA A 8 -8.25 -3.55 -1.44
N ILE A 9 -8.38 -2.55 -2.29
CA ILE A 9 -9.36 -1.47 -2.14
C ILE A 9 -9.92 -1.13 -3.52
N SER A 10 -11.21 -0.82 -3.59
CA SER A 10 -11.79 -0.32 -4.84
C SER A 10 -11.25 1.08 -5.16
N ARG A 11 -11.18 1.43 -6.45
CA ARG A 11 -10.75 2.77 -6.88
C ARG A 11 -11.60 3.89 -6.29
N LEU A 12 -12.90 3.67 -6.10
CA LEU A 12 -13.81 4.64 -5.50
C LEU A 12 -13.39 4.96 -4.05
N PHE A 13 -13.18 3.93 -3.24
CA PHE A 13 -12.77 4.11 -1.85
C PHE A 13 -11.35 4.66 -1.71
N HIS A 14 -10.43 4.23 -2.58
CA HIS A 14 -9.09 4.80 -2.64
C HIS A 14 -9.14 6.32 -2.83
N ASN A 15 -9.91 6.79 -3.82
CA ASN A 15 -10.02 8.22 -4.10
C ASN A 15 -10.69 8.99 -2.95
N LEU A 16 -11.75 8.43 -2.36
CA LEU A 16 -12.44 9.06 -1.24
C LEU A 16 -11.52 9.25 -0.03
N LEU A 17 -10.67 8.27 0.28
CA LEU A 17 -9.70 8.36 1.37
C LEU A 17 -8.56 9.33 1.04
N ALA A 18 -8.06 9.31 -0.20
CA ALA A 18 -7.05 10.25 -0.65
C ALA A 18 -7.55 11.70 -0.60
N ASP A 19 -8.80 11.96 -1.01
CA ASP A 19 -9.45 13.27 -0.91
C ASP A 19 -9.64 13.72 0.55
N ALA A 20 -9.77 12.78 1.48
CA ALA A 20 -9.79 13.04 2.91
C ALA A 20 -8.39 13.27 3.53
N GLY A 21 -7.32 13.23 2.72
CA GLY A 21 -5.94 13.41 3.17
C GLY A 21 -5.31 12.17 3.81
N ILE A 22 -5.93 10.99 3.64
CA ILE A 22 -5.41 9.73 4.15
C ILE A 22 -4.52 9.09 3.08
N GLU A 23 -3.29 8.77 3.45
CA GLU A 23 -2.38 8.00 2.60
C GLU A 23 -2.88 6.55 2.50
N VAL A 24 -3.07 6.04 1.27
CA VAL A 24 -3.53 4.67 1.04
C VAL A 24 -2.41 3.83 0.44
N ILE A 25 -1.86 2.92 1.25
CA ILE A 25 -0.90 1.91 0.81
C ILE A 25 -1.68 0.62 0.53
N SER A 26 -1.91 0.36 -0.75
CA SER A 26 -2.65 -0.82 -1.22
C SER A 26 -1.73 -1.90 -1.77
N TRP A 27 -2.29 -3.06 -2.12
CA TRP A 27 -1.56 -4.20 -2.70
C TRP A 27 -0.59 -4.88 -1.72
N VAL A 28 -0.91 -4.83 -0.42
CA VAL A 28 -0.10 -5.44 0.64
C VAL A 28 -0.66 -6.78 1.11
N SER A 29 0.16 -7.82 1.18
CA SER A 29 -0.18 -9.13 1.74
C SER A 29 0.72 -9.48 2.92
N GLY A 30 0.18 -10.16 3.93
CA GLY A 30 0.91 -10.59 5.12
C GLY A 30 0.01 -10.55 6.35
N SER A 31 0.54 -10.93 7.51
CA SER A 31 -0.14 -10.69 8.78
C SER A 31 -0.12 -9.19 9.11
N ALA A 32 -1.11 -8.73 9.87
CA ALA A 32 -1.22 -7.31 10.23
C ALA A 32 0.01 -6.84 11.03
N GLU A 33 0.50 -7.68 11.94
CA GLU A 33 1.66 -7.42 12.78
C GLU A 33 2.94 -7.29 11.96
N GLU A 34 3.18 -8.19 11.01
CA GLU A 34 4.36 -8.16 10.14
C GLU A 34 4.35 -6.96 9.19
N VAL A 35 3.18 -6.65 8.63
CA VAL A 35 2.98 -5.51 7.74
C VAL A 35 3.19 -4.19 8.49
N LEU A 36 2.62 -4.07 9.68
CA LEU A 36 2.80 -2.90 10.53
C LEU A 36 4.28 -2.71 10.90
N LYS A 37 4.96 -3.79 11.29
CA LYS A 37 6.40 -3.74 11.58
C LYS A 37 7.20 -3.31 10.35
N ALA A 38 6.92 -3.88 9.18
CA ALA A 38 7.63 -3.52 7.96
C ALA A 38 7.39 -2.09 7.50
N TYR A 39 6.18 -1.55 7.71
CA TYR A 39 5.89 -0.14 7.48
C TYR A 39 6.73 0.77 8.37
N LEU A 40 6.76 0.49 9.68
CA LEU A 40 7.56 1.26 10.64
C LEU A 40 9.07 1.16 10.35
N ASP A 41 9.53 0.01 9.87
CA ASP A 41 10.93 -0.25 9.52
C ASP A 41 11.30 0.28 8.11
N GLY A 42 10.35 0.83 7.34
CA GLY A 42 10.59 1.28 5.95
C GLY A 42 10.89 0.15 4.96
N THR A 43 10.48 -1.08 5.28
CA THR A 43 10.78 -2.31 4.51
C THR A 43 9.55 -2.92 3.82
N LEU A 44 8.43 -2.21 3.79
CA LEU A 44 7.18 -2.68 3.23
C LEU A 44 7.23 -2.90 1.70
N SER A 45 8.17 -2.28 1.01
CA SER A 45 8.42 -2.47 -0.44
C SER A 45 9.03 -3.83 -0.79
N GLN A 46 9.37 -4.67 0.20
CA GLN A 46 9.91 -6.00 -0.07
C GLN A 46 8.87 -6.87 -0.83
N PRO A 47 9.29 -7.64 -1.85
CA PRO A 47 8.39 -8.45 -2.68
C PRO A 47 7.48 -9.40 -1.90
N LYS A 48 7.91 -9.87 -0.72
CA LYS A 48 7.11 -10.76 0.15
C LYS A 48 5.81 -10.13 0.65
N PHE A 49 5.74 -8.80 0.70
CA PHE A 49 4.54 -8.07 1.09
C PHE A 49 3.68 -7.67 -0.11
N SER A 50 4.08 -7.98 -1.34
CA SER A 50 3.31 -7.63 -2.53
C SER A 50 2.22 -8.66 -2.80
N MET A 51 0.98 -8.19 -2.98
CA MET A 51 -0.15 -9.04 -3.30
C MET A 51 -0.13 -9.47 -4.80
N PRO A 52 -0.08 -10.78 -5.11
CA PRO A 52 -0.12 -11.26 -6.49
C PRO A 52 -1.52 -11.10 -7.11
N GLY A 53 -1.59 -10.99 -8.45
CA GLY A 53 -2.85 -10.92 -9.20
C GLY A 53 -3.25 -9.53 -9.71
N ARG A 54 -2.38 -8.53 -9.56
CA ARG A 54 -2.59 -7.19 -10.13
C ARG A 54 -2.50 -7.24 -11.67
N ARG A 55 -3.61 -7.00 -12.37
CA ARG A 55 -3.57 -6.63 -13.80
C ARG A 55 -3.28 -5.13 -13.91
N GLY A 56 -2.01 -4.78 -14.13
CA GLY A 56 -1.60 -3.47 -14.65
C GLY A 56 -1.65 -2.29 -13.67
N ALA A 57 -0.55 -2.04 -12.96
CA ALA A 57 0.04 -0.71 -12.90
C ALA A 57 1.52 -0.98 -12.97
N LYS A 58 2.17 -0.31 -13.91
CA LYS A 58 3.62 -0.37 -14.05
C LYS A 58 4.24 0.05 -12.72
N ASP A 59 5.28 -0.67 -12.32
CA ASP A 59 6.24 -0.19 -11.35
C ASP A 59 6.78 1.15 -11.86
N SER A 60 6.32 2.23 -11.26
CA SER A 60 6.89 3.56 -11.45
C SER A 60 6.65 4.34 -10.17
N ASP A 61 7.41 3.98 -9.14
CA ASP A 61 7.88 4.95 -8.15
C ASP A 61 9.37 4.70 -7.89
N GLU A 62 10.13 4.77 -8.99
CA GLU A 62 11.57 5.01 -8.95
C GLU A 62 11.74 6.51 -9.25
N GLY A 63 11.84 7.32 -8.20
CA GLY A 63 12.29 8.71 -8.28
C GLY A 63 11.29 9.77 -7.79
N ARG A 64 11.35 10.06 -6.48
CA ARG A 64 11.12 11.41 -5.99
C ARG A 64 12.30 11.85 -5.12
N GLN A 65 13.28 12.45 -5.79
CA GLN A 65 14.20 13.44 -5.23
C GLN A 65 13.66 14.82 -5.59
#